data_AF-A0A392P0J5-F1
#
_entry.id   AF-A0A392P0J5-F1
#
_cell.length_a   1.000
_cell.length_b   1.000
_cell.length_c   1.000
_cell.angle_alpha   90.00
_cell.angle_beta   90.00
_cell.angle_gamma   90.00
#
_symmetry.space_group_name_H-M   'P 1'
#
loop_
_entity.id
_entity.type
_entity.pdbx_description
1 polymer ?
#
loop_
_entity_poly.entity_id
_entity_poly.type
_entity_poly.pdbx_seq_one_letter_code
_entity_poly.pdbx_strand_id
1 'polypeptide(L)'
;NVLEDTKDNTNKGYSYVPPHGEHSFENCSDSDSSSEVDGDVSDEEVSFDELLLHDEKAKIKIELLASMVGVDTKEPAAVLTEVVRVLKLLKESPRNVFIASTNGKEVACCGLPEE
;
A
#
# COMPACT_ATOMS: atom_id res chain seq x y z
N ASN A 1 8.55 2.00 53.72
CA ASN A 1 9.05 2.89 52.65
C ASN A 1 9.70 1.99 51.62
N VAL A 2 8.98 1.60 50.57
CA VAL A 2 8.67 2.38 49.36
C VAL A 2 9.78 2.23 48.33
N LEU A 3 9.33 1.70 47.19
CA LEU A 3 9.82 1.79 45.82
C LEU A 3 11.16 1.16 45.43
N GLU A 4 10.97 0.23 44.50
CA GLU A 4 11.81 -0.07 43.34
C GLU A 4 12.35 1.19 42.67
N ASP A 5 13.51 1.09 42.04
CA ASP A 5 13.67 1.54 40.66
C ASP A 5 14.98 1.00 40.06
N THR A 6 14.80 0.14 39.05
CA THR A 6 15.28 0.29 37.68
C THR A 6 16.59 1.05 37.46
N LYS A 7 17.53 0.47 36.68
CA LYS A 7 17.88 1.00 35.35
C LYS A 7 19.06 0.26 34.71
N ASP A 8 18.75 -0.30 33.54
CA ASP A 8 19.52 -0.41 32.29
C ASP A 8 21.03 -0.65 32.32
N ASN A 9 21.46 -1.57 31.45
CA ASN A 9 22.30 -1.30 30.27
C ASN A 9 23.00 -2.62 29.89
N THR A 10 22.78 -3.14 28.68
CA THR A 10 23.57 -2.88 27.47
C THR A 10 24.57 -4.00 27.17
N ASN A 11 24.29 -4.63 26.04
CA ASN A 11 25.20 -5.22 25.04
C ASN A 11 25.69 -6.67 25.17
N LYS A 12 25.96 -7.17 23.94
CA LYS A 12 26.74 -8.35 23.53
C LYS A 12 25.94 -9.65 23.59
N GLY A 13 25.83 -10.43 22.52
CA GLY A 13 26.49 -10.38 21.23
C GLY A 13 25.91 -11.48 20.35
N TYR A 14 26.24 -11.44 19.07
CA TYR A 14 25.89 -12.49 18.11
C TYR A 14 26.39 -13.86 18.59
N SER A 15 25.50 -14.83 18.66
CA SER A 15 25.83 -16.25 18.54
C SER A 15 24.69 -16.96 17.82
N TYR A 16 24.92 -17.29 16.56
CA TYR A 16 24.02 -18.12 15.78
C TYR A 16 24.32 -19.59 16.07
N VAL A 17 23.36 -20.29 16.66
CA VAL A 17 23.33 -21.75 16.73
C VAL A 17 21.91 -22.17 16.33
N PRO A 18 21.70 -22.80 15.15
CA PRO A 18 20.36 -23.24 14.77
C PRO A 18 20.07 -24.61 15.39
N PRO A 19 19.00 -24.78 16.18
CA PRO A 19 18.48 -26.11 16.46
C PRO A 19 17.61 -26.52 15.27
N HIS A 20 18.08 -27.53 14.55
CA HIS A 20 17.26 -28.44 13.77
C HIS A 20 16.00 -28.83 14.57
N GLY A 21 14.83 -28.80 13.95
CA GLY A 21 13.64 -29.44 14.54
C GLY A 21 12.32 -28.81 14.12
N GLU A 22 11.81 -29.26 12.98
CA GLU A 22 10.46 -29.84 12.90
C GLU A 22 9.27 -29.02 13.47
N HIS A 23 8.57 -28.35 12.56
CA HIS A 23 7.12 -28.11 12.52
C HIS A 23 6.31 -28.21 13.83
N SER A 24 5.75 -27.07 14.27
CA SER A 24 4.33 -26.98 14.66
C SER A 24 3.90 -25.52 14.65
N PHE A 25 3.03 -25.15 13.72
CA PHE A 25 2.36 -23.84 13.74
C PHE A 25 1.17 -23.94 14.70
N GLU A 26 1.43 -23.91 16.00
CA GLU A 26 0.35 -23.72 16.97
C GLU A 26 0.01 -22.22 17.06
N ASN A 27 -1.24 -21.90 16.75
CA ASN A 27 -1.83 -20.58 16.76
C ASN A 27 -1.62 -19.81 18.07
N CYS A 28 -0.97 -18.65 18.01
CA CYS A 28 -1.19 -17.56 18.97
C CYS A 28 -1.90 -16.44 18.23
N SER A 29 -3.21 -16.35 18.47
CA SER A 29 -4.05 -15.24 18.04
C SER A 29 -3.93 -14.14 19.09
N ASP A 30 -3.05 -13.17 18.84
CA ASP A 30 -3.08 -11.89 19.54
C ASP A 30 -3.79 -10.89 18.62
N SER A 31 -5.12 -10.89 18.69
CA SER A 31 -5.94 -9.81 18.16
C SER A 31 -5.79 -8.61 19.09
N ASP A 32 -4.75 -7.81 18.88
CA ASP A 32 -4.80 -6.42 19.33
C ASP A 32 -5.77 -5.68 18.42
N SER A 33 -7.02 -5.66 18.86
CA SER A 33 -8.08 -4.82 18.32
C SER A 33 -7.60 -3.37 18.43
N SER A 34 -7.03 -2.86 17.34
CA SER A 34 -6.79 -1.43 17.18
C SER A 34 -8.15 -0.76 17.38
N SER A 35 -8.31 -0.02 18.49
CA SER A 35 -9.54 0.72 18.72
C SER A 35 -9.76 1.62 17.51
N GLU A 36 -10.90 1.46 16.87
CA GLU A 36 -11.44 2.42 15.93
C GLU A 36 -11.45 3.76 16.67
N VAL A 37 -10.44 4.59 16.43
CA VAL A 37 -10.63 6.01 16.64
C VAL A 37 -11.53 6.38 15.48
N ASP A 38 -12.83 6.43 15.74
CA ASP A 38 -13.77 7.25 15.00
C ASP A 38 -13.26 8.69 15.12
N GLY A 39 -12.21 8.97 14.35
CA GLY A 39 -11.74 10.30 14.08
C GLY A 39 -12.80 10.93 13.22
N ASP A 40 -13.74 11.60 13.90
CA ASP A 40 -14.47 12.77 13.44
C ASP A 40 -14.20 13.05 11.97
N VAL A 41 -14.98 12.38 11.09
CA VAL A 41 -15.06 12.78 9.68
C VAL A 41 -15.82 14.09 9.71
N SER A 42 -15.06 15.13 10.00
CA SER A 42 -15.50 16.49 9.85
C SER A 42 -15.85 16.66 8.38
N ASP A 43 -17.15 16.74 8.12
CA ASP A 43 -17.80 16.84 6.80
C ASP A 43 -17.54 18.23 6.17
N GLU A 44 -16.38 18.82 6.45
CA GLU A 44 -15.89 19.93 5.66
C GLU A 44 -15.46 19.34 4.32
N GLU A 45 -16.27 19.64 3.30
CA GLU A 45 -15.99 19.40 1.90
C GLU A 45 -14.62 20.01 1.52
N VAL A 46 -13.54 19.27 1.75
CA VAL A 46 -12.19 19.66 1.34
C VAL A 46 -12.15 19.61 -0.17
N SER A 47 -11.98 20.77 -0.80
CA SER A 47 -11.84 20.85 -2.25
C SER A 47 -10.63 20.01 -2.71
N PHE A 48 -10.76 19.34 -3.84
CA PHE A 48 -9.66 18.53 -4.40
C PHE A 48 -8.41 19.39 -4.66
N ASP A 49 -8.60 20.64 -5.04
CA ASP A 49 -7.50 21.61 -5.22
C ASP A 49 -6.82 21.93 -3.88
N GLU A 50 -7.61 22.11 -2.81
CA GLU A 50 -7.10 22.36 -1.47
C GLU A 50 -6.35 21.15 -0.92
N LEU A 51 -6.87 19.94 -1.18
CA LEU A 51 -6.21 18.69 -0.83
C LEU A 51 -4.86 18.55 -1.54
N LEU A 52 -4.76 18.92 -2.82
CA LEU A 52 -3.50 18.84 -3.57
C LEU A 52 -2.50 19.93 -3.22
N LEU A 53 -2.97 21.07 -2.71
CA LEU A 53 -2.11 22.15 -2.23
C LEU A 53 -1.46 21.83 -0.87
N HIS A 54 -2.12 21.01 -0.05
CA HIS A 54 -1.66 20.70 1.32
C HIS A 54 -1.15 19.26 1.50
N ASP A 55 -1.51 18.33 0.62
CA ASP A 55 -1.08 16.94 0.67
C ASP A 55 -0.12 16.57 -0.48
N GLU A 56 1.17 16.60 -0.18
CA GLU A 56 2.23 16.14 -1.09
C GLU A 56 2.06 14.66 -1.48
N LYS A 57 1.45 13.81 -0.63
CA LYS A 57 1.18 12.41 -0.99
C LYS A 57 0.14 12.31 -2.09
N ALA A 58 -0.89 13.16 -2.07
CA ALA A 58 -1.92 13.20 -3.10
C ALA A 58 -1.32 13.61 -4.45
N LYS A 59 -0.44 14.61 -4.46
CA LYS A 59 0.27 15.05 -5.65
C LYS A 59 1.15 13.93 -6.26
N ILE A 60 1.91 13.22 -5.43
CA ILE A 60 2.72 12.06 -5.88
C ILE A 60 1.84 10.98 -6.52
N LYS A 61 0.65 10.70 -5.94
CA LYS A 61 -0.29 9.73 -6.52
C LYS A 61 -0.80 10.17 -7.89
N ILE A 62 -1.14 11.45 -8.07
CA ILE A 62 -1.57 11.98 -9.37
C ILE A 62 -0.45 11.88 -10.41
N GLU A 63 0.80 12.22 -10.06
CA GLU A 63 1.94 12.10 -10.98
C GLU A 63 2.25 10.65 -11.35
N LEU A 64 2.14 9.72 -10.39
CA LEU A 64 2.28 8.29 -10.64
C LEU A 64 1.19 7.79 -11.59
N LEU A 65 -0.07 8.16 -11.34
CA LEU A 65 -1.19 7.79 -12.21
C LEU A 65 -0.98 8.33 -13.63
N ALA A 66 -0.57 9.59 -13.77
CA ALA A 66 -0.27 10.20 -15.07
C ALA A 66 0.81 9.40 -15.83
N SER A 67 1.87 9.00 -15.14
CA SER A 67 2.94 8.17 -15.69
C SER A 67 2.45 6.78 -16.12
N MET A 68 1.56 6.17 -15.33
CA MET A 68 0.99 4.85 -15.62
C MET A 68 0.06 4.85 -16.83
N VAL A 69 -0.75 5.90 -17.00
CA VAL A 69 -1.66 6.03 -18.16
C VAL A 69 -0.98 6.70 -19.36
N GLY A 70 0.26 7.16 -19.20
CA GLY A 70 1.07 7.74 -20.27
C GLY A 70 0.62 9.14 -20.71
N VAL A 71 0.06 9.94 -19.79
CA VAL A 71 -0.32 11.34 -20.07
C VAL A 71 0.69 12.32 -19.50
N ASP A 72 1.01 13.36 -20.28
CA ASP A 72 1.90 14.45 -19.87
C ASP A 72 1.08 15.64 -19.36
N THR A 73 0.31 15.42 -18.30
CA THR A 73 -0.43 16.48 -17.62
C THR A 73 -0.37 16.28 -16.11
N LYS A 74 -0.35 17.40 -15.39
CA LYS A 74 -0.45 17.45 -13.92
C LYS A 74 -1.84 17.86 -13.45
N GLU A 75 -2.77 18.10 -14.38
CA GLU A 75 -4.14 18.45 -14.07
C GLU A 75 -4.88 17.22 -13.52
N PRO A 76 -5.30 17.21 -12.25
CA PRO A 76 -5.83 16.01 -11.59
C PRO A 76 -7.09 15.47 -12.26
N ALA A 77 -7.99 16.38 -12.66
CA ALA A 77 -9.24 16.01 -13.33
C ALA A 77 -8.97 15.29 -14.67
N ALA A 78 -7.99 15.77 -15.44
CA ALA A 78 -7.60 15.15 -16.71
C ALA A 78 -6.98 13.76 -16.48
N VAL A 79 -6.06 13.64 -15.51
CA VAL A 79 -5.43 12.36 -15.14
C VAL A 79 -6.48 11.34 -14.70
N LEU A 80 -7.37 11.71 -13.78
CA LEU A 80 -8.41 10.81 -13.28
C LEU A 80 -9.40 10.38 -14.36
N THR A 81 -9.76 11.29 -15.26
CA THR A 81 -10.61 10.98 -16.41
C THR A 81 -9.97 9.90 -17.28
N GLU A 82 -8.68 10.01 -17.55
CA GLU A 82 -7.96 9.04 -18.36
C GLU A 82 -7.80 7.69 -17.66
N VAL A 83 -7.48 7.68 -16.36
CA VAL A 83 -7.45 6.45 -15.55
C VAL A 83 -8.79 5.72 -15.64
N VAL A 84 -9.91 6.42 -15.44
CA VAL A 84 -11.24 5.83 -15.55
C VAL A 84 -11.51 5.29 -16.96
N ARG A 85 -11.09 6.01 -18.00
CA ARG A 85 -11.23 5.55 -19.39
C ARG A 85 -10.47 4.24 -19.63
N VAL A 86 -9.23 4.14 -19.17
CA VAL A 86 -8.41 2.93 -19.28
C VAL A 86 -9.04 1.77 -18.51
N LEU A 87 -9.46 1.99 -17.27
CA LEU A 87 -10.12 0.95 -16.46
C LEU A 87 -11.41 0.42 -17.09
N LYS A 88 -12.22 1.31 -17.69
CA LYS A 88 -13.42 0.90 -18.45
C LYS A 88 -13.04 0.01 -19.64
N LEU A 89 -12.04 0.41 -20.42
CA LEU A 89 -11.55 -0.37 -21.56
C LEU A 89 -11.05 -1.75 -21.13
N LEU A 90 -10.31 -1.83 -20.02
CA LEU A 90 -9.83 -3.10 -19.47
C LEU A 90 -10.97 -4.00 -19.01
N LYS A 91 -11.99 -3.43 -18.35
CA LYS A 91 -13.18 -4.16 -17.91
C LYS A 91 -13.99 -4.73 -19.08
N GLU A 92 -14.08 -3.99 -20.18
CA GLU A 92 -14.80 -4.42 -21.39
C GLU A 92 -14.00 -5.42 -22.24
N SER A 93 -12.68 -5.53 -22.00
CA SER A 93 -11.85 -6.52 -22.66
C SER A 93 -11.85 -7.84 -21.87
N PRO A 94 -12.14 -9.00 -22.50
CA PRO A 94 -12.09 -10.31 -21.83
C PRO A 94 -10.64 -10.80 -21.61
N ARG A 95 -9.64 -9.97 -21.90
CA ARG A 95 -8.22 -10.32 -21.68
C ARG A 95 -7.86 -9.90 -20.26
N ASN A 96 -7.69 -10.87 -19.39
CA ASN A 96 -7.13 -10.63 -18.07
C ASN A 96 -5.70 -10.11 -18.24
N VAL A 97 -5.46 -8.84 -17.90
CA VAL A 97 -4.11 -8.29 -17.81
C VAL A 97 -3.62 -8.58 -16.40
N PHE A 98 -2.64 -9.48 -16.29
CA PHE A 98 -1.98 -9.82 -15.04
C PHE A 98 -0.70 -9.01 -14.92
N ILE A 99 -0.51 -8.29 -13.82
CA ILE A 99 0.78 -7.69 -13.51
C ILE A 99 1.60 -8.77 -12.80
N ALA A 100 2.65 -9.27 -13.44
CA ALA A 100 3.59 -10.20 -12.84
C ALA A 100 4.85 -9.45 -12.40
N SER A 101 5.24 -9.58 -11.13
CA SER A 101 6.51 -9.05 -10.65
C SER A 101 7.55 -10.17 -10.65
N THR A 102 8.59 -10.02 -11.47
CA THR A 102 9.74 -10.94 -11.46
C THR A 102 11.00 -10.16 -11.13
N ASN A 103 11.76 -10.60 -10.13
CA ASN A 103 13.01 -9.95 -9.69
C ASN A 103 12.88 -8.45 -9.38
N GLY A 104 11.74 -8.01 -8.83
CA GLY A 104 11.48 -6.60 -8.52
C GLY A 104 11.13 -5.73 -9.73
N LYS A 105 10.90 -6.33 -10.91
CA LYS A 105 10.42 -5.63 -12.11
C LYS A 105 8.99 -6.06 -12.41
N GLU A 106 8.09 -5.09 -12.47
CA GLU A 106 6.68 -5.30 -12.85
C GLU A 106 6.55 -5.42 -14.37
N VAL A 107 5.83 -6.45 -14.82
CA VAL A 107 5.57 -6.72 -16.23
C VAL A 107 4.08 -6.99 -16.42
N ALA A 108 3.44 -6.28 -17.35
CA ALA A 108 2.07 -6.56 -17.74
C ALA A 108 2.02 -7.76 -18.71
N CYS A 109 1.34 -8.83 -18.31
CA CYS A 109 1.12 -10.04 -19.08
C CYS A 109 -0.34 -10.10 -19.53
N CYS A 110 -0.58 -10.29 -20.82
CA CYS A 110 -1.92 -10.62 -21.31
C CYS A 110 -2.13 -12.13 -21.15
N GLY A 111 -3.07 -12.55 -20.30
CA GLY A 111 -3.51 -13.94 -20.27
C GLY A 111 -4.25 -14.28 -21.56
N LEU A 112 -3.88 -15.38 -22.21
CA LEU A 112 -4.72 -15.99 -23.24
C LEU A 112 -5.97 -16.54 -22.55
N PRO A 113 -7.18 -16.38 -23.13
CA PRO A 113 -8.35 -17.07 -22.60
C PRO A 113 -8.09 -18.57 -22.66
N GLU A 114 -8.30 -19.27 -21.54
CA GLU A 114 -8.35 -20.74 -21.58
C GLU A 114 -9.69 -21.12 -22.26
N GLU A 115 -9.59 -21.91 -23.34
CA GLU A 115 -10.73 -22.38 -24.15
C GLU A 115 -11.57 -23.44 -23.43
#